data_AF-A0A3D3EMN8-F1
#
_entry.id   AF-A0A3D3EMN8-F1
#
_cell.length_a   1.000
_cell.length_b   1.000
_cell.length_c   1.000
_cell.angle_alpha   90.00
_cell.angle_beta   90.00
_cell.angle_gamma   90.00
#
_symmetry.space_group_name_H-M   'P 1'
#
loop_
_entity.id
_entity.type
_entity.pdbx_description
1 polymer ?
#
loop_
_entity_poly.entity_id
_entity_poly.type
_entity_poly.pdbx_seq_one_letter_code
_entity_poly.pdbx_strand_id
1 'polypeptide(L)'
;MVIHGYIHYTGSELNLIQSADRNDLLLDLIEAGAAPRYVMSWENSDKIKYTGLNNMYSVQYELWDDEAKDYYAEVSKALKDVVNVAMVKHEILNNSVRKVTYANGMILYINRGSEDALVDGITIPAKWYRKGGLQ
;
A
#
# COMPACT_ATOMS: atom_id res chain seq x y z
N MET A 1 1.56 12.97 -5.18
CA MET A 1 1.54 14.42 -4.88
C MET A 1 0.61 15.25 -5.78
N VAL A 2 0.56 15.06 -7.12
CA VAL A 2 -0.30 15.94 -7.96
C VAL A 2 -1.79 15.60 -7.89
N ILE A 3 -2.13 14.31 -7.89
CA ILE A 3 -3.53 13.85 -8.06
C ILE A 3 -4.19 13.32 -6.77
N HIS A 4 -3.39 13.04 -5.74
CA HIS A 4 -3.91 12.48 -4.48
C HIS A 4 -4.81 13.49 -3.78
N GLY A 5 -5.97 13.03 -3.29
CA GLY A 5 -7.02 13.86 -2.72
C GLY A 5 -8.02 14.43 -3.73
N TYR A 6 -7.78 14.26 -5.04
CA TYR A 6 -8.67 14.73 -6.12
C TYR A 6 -9.26 13.58 -6.94
N ILE A 7 -8.46 12.55 -7.21
CA ILE A 7 -8.87 11.37 -7.98
C ILE A 7 -8.38 10.13 -7.24
N HIS A 8 -9.24 9.12 -7.14
CA HIS A 8 -8.87 7.82 -6.60
C HIS A 8 -8.07 7.01 -7.61
N TYR A 9 -7.05 6.30 -7.13
CA TYR A 9 -6.23 5.41 -7.93
C TYR A 9 -5.82 4.20 -7.10
N THR A 10 -5.43 3.15 -7.81
CA THR A 10 -5.00 1.89 -7.22
C THR A 10 -3.56 1.61 -7.58
N GLY A 11 -2.93 0.67 -6.87
CA GLY A 11 -1.71 0.01 -7.34
C GLY A 11 -1.98 -0.99 -8.47
N SER A 12 -0.94 -1.74 -8.81
CA SER A 12 -1.01 -2.89 -9.73
C SER A 12 -1.72 -4.09 -9.08
N GLU A 13 -2.05 -5.08 -9.90
CA GLU A 13 -2.71 -6.33 -9.49
C GLU A 13 -1.83 -7.15 -8.53
N LEU A 14 -2.11 -7.06 -7.23
CA LEU A 14 -1.25 -7.60 -6.16
C LEU A 14 -1.06 -9.11 -6.20
N ASN A 15 -2.04 -9.85 -6.73
CA ASN A 15 -1.97 -11.30 -6.89
C ASN A 15 -1.22 -11.75 -8.15
N LEU A 16 -0.83 -10.81 -9.02
CA LEU A 16 -0.02 -11.06 -10.22
C LEU A 16 1.43 -10.54 -10.06
N ILE A 17 1.74 -9.90 -8.94
CA ILE A 17 3.12 -9.48 -8.63
C ILE A 17 3.90 -10.71 -8.16
N GLN A 18 4.99 -11.03 -8.86
CA GLN A 18 5.90 -12.09 -8.46
C GLN A 18 6.97 -11.54 -7.52
N SER A 19 7.38 -12.35 -6.54
CA SER A 19 8.66 -12.20 -5.82
C SER A 19 8.88 -10.87 -5.08
N ALA A 20 7.82 -10.17 -4.69
CA ALA A 20 7.89 -8.99 -3.83
C ALA A 20 7.51 -9.34 -2.39
N ASP A 21 8.21 -8.76 -1.41
CA ASP A 21 7.81 -8.82 -0.01
C ASP A 21 6.46 -8.10 0.15
N ARG A 22 5.51 -8.75 0.82
CA ARG A 22 4.15 -8.23 1.03
C ARG A 22 4.14 -6.94 1.84
N ASN A 23 5.05 -6.79 2.80
CA ASN A 23 5.16 -5.58 3.58
C ASN A 23 5.71 -4.44 2.73
N ASP A 24 6.66 -4.71 1.84
CA ASP A 24 7.19 -3.68 0.94
C ASP A 24 6.11 -3.17 -0.02
N LEU A 25 5.30 -4.06 -0.59
CA LEU A 25 4.13 -3.68 -1.39
C LEU A 25 3.12 -2.86 -0.59
N LEU A 26 2.93 -3.17 0.69
CA LEU A 26 1.98 -2.48 1.55
C LEU A 26 2.46 -1.05 1.80
N LEU A 27 3.75 -0.90 2.13
CA LEU A 27 4.37 0.40 2.34
C LEU A 27 4.41 1.23 1.06
N ASP A 28 4.58 0.61 -0.12
CA ASP A 28 4.46 1.29 -1.41
C ASP A 28 3.07 1.89 -1.62
N LEU A 29 2.01 1.12 -1.34
CA LEU A 29 0.62 1.61 -1.44
C LEU A 29 0.35 2.75 -0.46
N ILE A 30 0.79 2.60 0.80
CA ILE A 30 0.58 3.60 1.86
C ILE A 30 1.34 4.89 1.52
N GLU A 31 2.59 4.78 1.07
CA GLU A 31 3.39 5.94 0.69
C GLU A 31 2.81 6.67 -0.53
N ALA A 32 2.35 5.91 -1.52
CA ALA A 32 1.70 6.47 -2.70
C ALA A 32 0.28 6.99 -2.40
N GLY A 33 -0.36 6.58 -1.30
CA GLY A 33 -1.76 6.87 -1.04
C GLY A 33 -2.71 6.14 -2.00
N ALA A 34 -2.32 4.95 -2.47
CA ALA A 34 -3.09 4.16 -3.43
C ALA A 34 -3.92 3.08 -2.73
N ALA A 35 -5.07 2.73 -3.30
CA ALA A 35 -5.82 1.57 -2.85
C ALA A 35 -5.21 0.25 -3.40
N PRO A 36 -5.33 -0.88 -2.68
CA PRO A 36 -5.00 -2.20 -3.21
C PRO A 36 -5.82 -2.53 -4.46
N ARG A 37 -5.34 -3.46 -5.28
CA ARG A 37 -6.06 -4.00 -6.43
C ARG A 37 -5.80 -5.49 -6.58
N TYR A 38 -6.86 -6.25 -6.77
CA TYR A 38 -6.83 -7.69 -7.05
C TYR A 38 -7.67 -7.98 -8.29
N VAL A 39 -7.30 -9.03 -9.03
CA VAL A 39 -8.10 -9.58 -10.13
C VAL A 39 -8.47 -11.01 -9.79
N MET A 40 -9.76 -11.34 -9.86
CA MET A 40 -10.25 -12.64 -9.38
C MET A 40 -11.09 -13.38 -10.43
N SER A 41 -11.01 -14.71 -10.42
CA SER A 41 -11.86 -15.64 -11.14
C SER A 41 -12.53 -16.60 -10.17
N TRP A 42 -13.73 -17.08 -10.51
CA TRP A 42 -14.39 -18.13 -9.74
C TRP A 42 -13.74 -19.50 -9.99
N GLU A 43 -13.54 -19.84 -11.27
CA GLU A 43 -12.93 -21.11 -11.64
C GLU A 43 -11.41 -21.11 -11.44
N ASN A 44 -10.85 -22.30 -11.28
CA ASN A 44 -9.40 -22.53 -11.13
C ASN A 44 -8.61 -21.90 -12.28
N SER A 45 -7.58 -21.13 -11.91
CA SER A 45 -6.64 -20.46 -12.82
C SER A 45 -5.87 -21.42 -13.74
N ASP A 46 -5.78 -22.72 -13.43
CA ASP A 46 -5.21 -23.76 -14.30
C ASP A 46 -5.89 -23.81 -15.68
N LYS A 47 -7.20 -23.54 -15.74
CA LYS A 47 -7.96 -23.51 -17.01
C LYS A 47 -7.51 -22.37 -17.92
N ILE A 48 -6.89 -21.34 -17.36
CA ILE A 48 -6.46 -20.13 -18.07
C ILE A 48 -5.08 -20.33 -18.73
N LYS A 49 -4.28 -21.28 -18.23
CA LYS A 49 -2.88 -21.52 -18.62
C LYS A 49 -2.64 -21.63 -20.13
N TYR A 50 -3.57 -22.24 -20.86
CA TYR A 50 -3.46 -22.47 -22.32
C TYR A 50 -4.29 -21.50 -23.16
N THR A 51 -4.66 -20.35 -22.59
CA THR A 51 -5.44 -19.30 -23.26
C THR A 51 -4.62 -18.02 -23.44
N GLY A 52 -5.16 -17.03 -24.15
CA GLY A 52 -4.55 -15.70 -24.28
C GLY A 52 -4.46 -14.90 -22.96
N LEU A 53 -5.04 -15.41 -21.87
CA LEU A 53 -5.02 -14.81 -20.54
C LEU A 53 -4.02 -15.50 -19.60
N ASN A 54 -3.01 -16.20 -20.14
CA ASN A 54 -2.03 -16.97 -19.36
C ASN A 54 -1.22 -16.15 -18.32
N ASN A 55 -1.27 -14.82 -18.38
CA ASN A 55 -0.73 -13.93 -17.36
C ASN A 55 -1.59 -13.86 -16.08
N MET A 56 -2.84 -14.32 -16.13
CA MET A 56 -3.75 -14.47 -14.98
C MET A 56 -3.57 -15.82 -14.30
N TYR A 57 -2.33 -16.15 -13.93
CA TYR A 57 -1.96 -17.48 -13.42
C TYR A 57 -2.35 -17.72 -11.95
N SER A 58 -2.66 -16.66 -11.19
CA SER A 58 -3.06 -16.78 -9.79
C SER A 58 -4.20 -15.82 -9.48
N VAL A 59 -5.40 -16.16 -9.94
CA VAL A 59 -6.59 -15.31 -9.79
C VAL A 59 -7.78 -16.02 -9.15
N GLN A 60 -7.69 -17.30 -8.76
CA GLN A 60 -8.83 -17.98 -8.12
C GLN A 60 -9.22 -17.28 -6.81
N TYR A 61 -10.49 -16.88 -6.71
CA TYR A 61 -11.06 -16.09 -5.60
C TYR A 61 -10.76 -16.70 -4.23
N GLU A 62 -11.00 -18.01 -4.06
CA GLU A 62 -10.85 -18.71 -2.79
C GLU A 62 -9.43 -18.66 -2.22
N LEU A 63 -8.42 -18.44 -3.07
CA LEU A 63 -7.03 -18.34 -2.64
C LEU A 63 -6.68 -16.94 -2.11
N TRP A 64 -7.45 -15.92 -2.49
CA TRP A 64 -7.07 -14.52 -2.32
C TRP A 64 -8.05 -13.70 -1.48
N ASP A 65 -9.26 -14.19 -1.26
CA ASP A 65 -10.32 -13.41 -0.58
C ASP A 65 -9.90 -12.94 0.83
N ASP A 66 -9.40 -13.86 1.67
CA ASP A 66 -9.01 -13.52 3.04
C ASP A 66 -7.80 -12.59 3.07
N GLU A 67 -6.78 -12.87 2.25
CA GLU A 67 -5.61 -11.99 2.15
C GLU A 67 -6.02 -10.59 1.67
N ALA A 68 -6.88 -10.49 0.65
CA ALA A 68 -7.35 -9.23 0.13
C ALA A 68 -8.06 -8.42 1.22
N LYS A 69 -8.97 -9.03 1.99
CA LYS A 69 -9.66 -8.36 3.11
C LYS A 69 -8.68 -7.76 4.11
N ASP A 70 -7.70 -8.54 4.56
CA ASP A 70 -6.69 -8.10 5.52
C ASP A 70 -5.85 -6.95 4.96
N TYR A 71 -5.47 -7.04 3.68
CA TYR A 71 -4.66 -6.04 3.01
C TYR A 71 -5.41 -4.71 2.83
N TYR A 72 -6.67 -4.77 2.38
CA TYR A 72 -7.53 -3.57 2.31
C TYR A 72 -7.77 -2.96 3.68
N ALA A 73 -7.95 -3.77 4.74
CA ALA A 73 -8.14 -3.28 6.09
C ALA A 73 -6.91 -2.52 6.60
N GLU A 74 -5.70 -3.04 6.38
CA GLU A 74 -4.47 -2.38 6.84
C GLU A 74 -4.17 -1.09 6.05
N VAL A 75 -4.38 -1.08 4.72
CA VAL A 75 -4.25 0.16 3.94
C VAL A 75 -5.30 1.20 4.35
N SER A 76 -6.55 0.79 4.57
CA SER A 76 -7.61 1.68 5.06
C SER A 76 -7.25 2.28 6.42
N LYS A 77 -6.75 1.48 7.36
CA LYS A 77 -6.30 1.97 8.68
C LYS A 77 -5.22 3.05 8.58
N ALA A 78 -4.33 2.94 7.60
CA ALA A 78 -3.31 3.93 7.31
C ALA A 78 -3.88 5.21 6.66
N LEU A 79 -4.77 5.05 5.66
CA LEU A 79 -5.12 6.13 4.73
C LEU A 79 -6.52 6.73 4.89
N LYS A 80 -7.44 6.11 5.66
CA LYS A 80 -8.85 6.52 5.75
C LYS A 80 -9.06 8.00 6.05
N ASP A 81 -8.13 8.60 6.80
CA ASP A 81 -8.20 9.99 7.25
C ASP A 81 -7.67 10.99 6.18
N VAL A 82 -7.12 10.49 5.06
CA VAL A 82 -6.49 11.29 3.98
C VAL A 82 -6.92 10.95 2.56
N VAL A 83 -7.83 9.99 2.35
CA VAL A 83 -8.29 9.56 1.02
C VAL A 83 -8.69 10.75 0.10
N ASN A 84 -9.32 11.78 0.68
CA ASN A 84 -9.78 12.99 -0.02
C ASN A 84 -8.99 14.25 0.37
N VAL A 85 -7.76 14.08 0.84
CA VAL A 85 -6.91 15.18 1.31
C VAL A 85 -5.68 15.28 0.44
N ALA A 86 -5.37 16.48 -0.04
CA ALA A 86 -4.20 16.67 -0.90
C ALA A 86 -2.91 16.26 -0.17
N MET A 87 -2.09 15.46 -0.85
CA MET A 87 -0.73 15.14 -0.42
C MET A 87 0.19 16.32 -0.78
N VAL A 88 0.55 17.14 0.20
CA VAL A 88 1.24 18.42 -0.02
C VAL A 88 2.76 18.32 0.05
N LYS A 89 3.29 17.28 0.70
CA LYS A 89 4.74 17.09 0.82
C LYS A 89 5.10 15.61 0.89
N HIS A 90 6.19 15.23 0.22
CA HIS A 90 6.80 13.91 0.32
C HIS A 90 8.31 14.10 0.50
N GLU A 91 8.87 13.51 1.54
CA GLU A 91 10.26 13.71 1.94
C GLU A 91 10.96 12.37 2.14
N ILE A 92 12.18 12.28 1.61
CA ILE A 92 13.11 11.19 1.87
C ILE A 92 14.03 11.65 2.99
N LEU A 93 13.81 11.15 4.21
CA LEU A 93 14.58 11.58 5.38
C LEU A 93 15.96 10.89 5.43
N ASN A 94 16.00 9.63 5.01
CA ASN A 94 17.22 8.84 4.83
C ASN A 94 16.93 7.67 3.88
N ASN A 95 17.87 6.73 3.74
CA ASN A 95 17.73 5.60 2.83
C ASN A 95 16.45 4.77 3.06
N SER A 96 16.02 4.59 4.31
CA SER A 96 14.89 3.72 4.68
C SER A 96 13.61 4.48 5.03
N VAL A 97 13.69 5.75 5.46
CA VAL A 97 12.54 6.46 6.03
C VAL A 97 11.98 7.51 5.08
N ARG A 98 10.66 7.55 4.99
CA ARG A 98 9.88 8.51 4.22
C ARG A 98 8.88 9.23 5.12
N LYS A 99 8.61 10.48 4.82
CA LYS A 99 7.63 11.32 5.52
C LYS A 99 6.70 11.96 4.49
N VAL A 100 5.40 11.72 4.64
CA VAL A 100 4.37 12.23 3.75
C VAL A 100 3.45 13.14 4.55
N THR A 101 3.30 14.38 4.12
CA THR A 101 2.44 15.37 4.79
C THR A 101 1.22 15.66 3.92
N TYR A 102 0.06 15.67 4.55
CA TYR A 102 -1.22 15.97 3.93
C TYR A 102 -1.73 17.35 4.34
N ALA A 103 -2.61 17.94 3.52
CA ALA A 103 -3.11 19.30 3.71
C ALA A 103 -3.87 19.52 5.04
N ASN A 104 -4.42 18.44 5.63
CA ASN A 104 -5.07 18.49 6.94
C ASN A 104 -4.08 18.43 8.12
N GLY A 105 -2.77 18.48 7.87
CA GLY A 105 -1.72 18.42 8.88
C GLY A 105 -1.30 17.00 9.26
N MET A 106 -2.03 15.96 8.85
CA MET A 106 -1.63 14.58 9.14
C MET A 106 -0.33 14.22 8.43
N ILE A 107 0.52 13.47 9.14
CA ILE A 107 1.79 12.99 8.65
C ILE A 107 1.80 11.46 8.67
N LEU A 108 2.22 10.85 7.58
CA LEU A 108 2.59 9.43 7.52
C LEU A 108 4.11 9.30 7.53
N TYR A 109 4.62 8.53 8.48
CA TYR A 109 6.00 8.08 8.51
C TYR A 109 6.07 6.62 8.08
N ILE A 110 6.94 6.31 7.13
CA ILE A 110 7.10 4.97 6.55
C ILE A 110 8.56 4.56 6.71
N ASN A 111 8.81 3.39 7.30
CA ASN A 111 10.13 2.81 7.45
C ASN A 111 10.25 1.53 6.61
N ARG A 112 11.02 1.61 5.52
CA ARG A 112 11.32 0.50 4.61
C ARG A 112 12.56 -0.30 5.03
N GLY A 113 13.23 0.12 6.09
CA GLY A 113 14.46 -0.48 6.61
C GLY A 113 14.20 -1.72 7.46
N SER A 114 15.28 -2.41 7.80
CA SER A 114 15.30 -3.61 8.65
C SER A 114 15.45 -3.32 10.14
N GLU A 115 15.55 -2.05 10.53
CA GLU A 115 15.70 -1.60 11.92
C GLU A 115 14.68 -0.51 12.23
N ASP A 116 14.32 -0.37 13.50
CA ASP A 116 13.43 0.68 13.99
C ASP A 116 14.06 2.07 13.75
N ALA A 117 13.23 3.04 13.38
CA ALA A 117 13.66 4.41 13.14
C ALA A 117 12.97 5.38 14.11
N LEU A 118 13.70 6.35 14.65
CA LEU A 118 13.16 7.43 15.48
C LEU A 118 13.15 8.73 14.68
N VAL A 119 11.96 9.26 14.40
CA VAL A 119 11.78 10.53 13.68
C VAL A 119 10.76 11.38 14.43
N ASP A 120 11.09 12.65 14.69
CA ASP A 120 10.19 13.60 15.37
C ASP A 120 9.63 13.06 16.71
N GLY A 121 10.44 12.28 17.44
CA GLY A 121 10.05 11.64 18.71
C GLY A 121 9.15 10.40 18.56
N ILE A 122 8.88 9.94 17.34
CA ILE A 122 8.06 8.76 17.04
C ILE A 122 8.95 7.60 16.60
N THR A 123 8.87 6.47 17.30
CA THR A 123 9.49 5.22 16.87
C THR A 123 8.63 4.51 15.83
N ILE A 124 9.19 4.28 14.66
CA ILE A 124 8.59 3.60 13.52
C ILE A 124 9.28 2.24 13.38
N PRO A 125 8.58 1.13 13.67
CA PRO A 125 9.19 -0.19 13.58
C PRO A 125 9.77 -0.49 12.19
N ALA A 126 10.75 -1.38 12.12
CA ALA A 126 11.25 -1.91 10.85
C ALA A 126 10.10 -2.42 9.97
N LYS A 127 10.16 -2.17 8.65
CA LYS A 127 9.13 -2.56 7.67
C LYS A 127 7.71 -2.16 8.08
N TRP A 128 7.54 -0.99 8.70
CA TRP A 128 6.25 -0.53 9.22
C TRP A 128 5.99 0.97 9.01
N TYR A 129 4.79 1.43 9.36
CA TYR A 129 4.37 2.83 9.28
C TYR A 129 3.76 3.35 10.59
N ARG A 130 3.77 4.67 10.77
CA ARG A 130 3.09 5.37 11.87
C ARG A 130 2.43 6.64 11.36
N LYS A 131 1.26 6.94 11.93
CA LYS A 131 0.60 8.25 11.78
C LYS A 131 1.13 9.20 12.84
N GLY A 132 1.32 10.45 12.46
CA GLY A 132 1.60 11.57 13.37
C GLY A 132 0.94 12.85 12.85
N GLY A 133 1.29 14.00 13.43
CA GLY A 133 0.76 15.28 12.98
C GLY A 133 -0.70 15.56 13.38
N LEU A 134 -1.22 14.86 14.39
CA LEU A 134 -2.50 15.20 15.01
C LEU A 134 -2.27 16.09 16.24
N GLN A 135 -2.81 17.31 16.17
CA GLN A 135 -3.24 18.11 17.33
C GLN A 135 -4.62 17.63 17.78
#